data_AF-A0A3P3ZQR4-F1
#
_entry.id   AF-A0A3P3ZQR4-F1
#
_cell.length_a   1.000
_cell.length_b   1.000
_cell.length_c   1.000
_cell.angle_alpha   90.00
_cell.angle_beta   90.00
_cell.angle_gamma   90.00
#
_symmetry.space_group_name_H-M   'P 1'
#
loop_
_entity.id
_entity.type
_entity.pdbx_description
1 polymer ?
#
loop_
_entity_poly.entity_id
_entity_poly.type
_entity_poly.pdbx_seq_one_letter_code
_entity_poly.pdbx_strand_id
1 'polypeptide(L)'
;MRDFHIPVVGIDSQSEAEEVRYLPLPGEMTTFAMPVVNLVADPEILEAVCTVLENLRSAMLTKRDAKIDLTRLTPDVVELINQSLGQGEVSVIVRNPSNLHIQETVFAGIWRIQKMSTQSVVSSDMLHACAIPAEVQKSALSGTTVVSVPPKRQGIMNAPAVLNELLERSKKISGRKCRAYHQSVAVAHVSGRSGLSV
;
A
#
# COMPACT_ATOMS: atom_id res chain seq x y z
N MET A 1 -30.01 28.21 41.66
CA MET A 1 -28.99 28.45 40.61
C MET A 1 -27.65 28.21 41.29
N ARG A 2 -26.86 27.21 40.89
CA ARG A 2 -25.55 26.96 41.51
C ARG A 2 -24.58 28.02 41.01
N ASP A 3 -23.94 28.70 41.96
CA ASP A 3 -22.91 29.69 41.71
C ASP A 3 -21.69 29.02 41.08
N PHE A 4 -21.31 29.46 39.88
CA PHE A 4 -20.11 29.00 39.18
C PHE A 4 -19.00 30.03 39.45
N HIS A 5 -18.17 29.77 40.45
CA HIS A 5 -16.96 30.54 40.71
C HIS A 5 -15.88 30.22 39.67
N ILE A 6 -16.04 30.73 38.45
CA ILE A 6 -14.90 30.88 37.54
C ILE A 6 -14.49 32.34 37.63
N PRO A 7 -13.37 32.67 38.29
CA PRO A 7 -12.87 34.03 38.30
C PRO A 7 -12.49 34.41 36.86
N VAL A 8 -13.19 35.39 36.30
CA VAL A 8 -12.76 36.04 35.06
C VAL A 8 -11.55 36.89 35.40
N VAL A 9 -10.37 36.33 35.21
CA VAL A 9 -9.09 37.06 35.25
C VAL A 9 -8.91 37.66 33.87
N GLY A 10 -8.85 39.00 33.78
CA GLY A 10 -8.37 39.66 32.57
C GLY A 10 -6.94 39.21 32.32
N ILE A 11 -6.69 38.59 31.16
CA ILE A 11 -5.33 38.26 30.72
C ILE A 11 -4.81 39.50 30.01
N ASP A 12 -4.55 40.57 30.74
CA ASP A 12 -3.68 41.63 30.29
C ASP A 12 -2.24 41.27 30.67
N SER A 13 -1.41 41.10 29.63
CA SER A 13 0.04 40.83 29.68
C SER A 13 0.46 39.35 29.79
N GLN A 14 0.15 38.56 28.76
CA GLN A 14 1.17 37.61 28.28
C GLN A 14 2.17 38.39 27.43
N SER A 15 3.17 38.95 28.09
CA SER A 15 4.41 39.38 27.46
C SER A 15 5.16 38.18 26.92
N GLU A 16 5.64 38.33 25.69
CA GLU A 16 6.39 37.40 24.86
C GLU A 16 5.56 36.26 24.26
N ALA A 17 5.53 36.24 22.93
CA ALA A 17 4.99 35.15 22.13
C ALA A 17 5.65 33.86 22.60
N GLU A 18 4.90 33.05 23.35
CA GLU A 18 5.32 31.72 23.75
C GLU A 18 5.67 30.96 22.48
N GLU A 19 6.96 30.69 22.28
CA GLU A 19 7.48 30.10 21.06
C GLU A 19 6.84 28.70 20.93
N VAL A 20 5.83 28.60 20.07
CA VAL A 20 5.04 27.38 19.91
C VAL A 20 5.98 26.28 19.44
N ARG A 21 6.34 25.37 20.34
CA ARG A 21 7.16 24.20 20.02
C ARG A 21 6.33 23.23 19.20
N TYR A 22 6.35 23.40 17.89
CA TYR A 22 5.85 22.42 16.96
C TYR A 22 6.71 21.15 17.06
N LEU A 23 6.06 19.99 17.04
CA LEU A 23 6.77 18.80 16.59
C LEU A 23 7.31 19.08 15.19
N PRO A 24 8.52 18.62 14.83
CA PRO A 24 9.00 18.75 13.47
C PRO A 24 7.93 18.14 12.55
N LEU A 25 7.42 18.97 11.63
CA LEU A 25 6.56 18.48 10.57
C LEU A 25 7.33 17.36 9.84
N PRO A 26 6.67 16.25 9.47
CA PRO A 26 7.29 15.26 8.62
C PRO A 26 7.93 15.99 7.42
N GLY A 27 9.20 15.72 7.18
CA GLY A 27 9.97 16.32 6.09
C GLY A 27 9.44 15.92 4.71
N GLU A 28 10.19 16.25 3.67
CA GLU A 28 9.81 16.08 2.27
C GLU A 28 9.07 14.77 1.97
N MET A 29 7.94 14.89 1.27
CA MET A 29 7.22 13.73 0.74
C MET A 29 8.07 13.07 -0.33
N THR A 30 8.22 11.74 -0.29
CA THR A 30 8.89 10.97 -1.35
C THR A 30 8.23 11.29 -2.68
N THR A 31 8.94 12.03 -3.54
CA THR A 31 8.47 12.33 -4.91
C THR A 31 8.87 11.18 -5.82
N PHE A 32 8.06 10.88 -6.83
CA PHE A 32 8.42 9.89 -7.85
C PHE A 32 9.80 10.23 -8.44
N ALA A 33 10.71 9.27 -8.36
CA ALA A 33 12.01 9.31 -9.01
C ALA A 33 12.09 8.15 -10.00
N MET A 34 12.38 8.46 -11.26
CA MET A 34 12.53 7.45 -12.30
C MET A 34 13.66 6.48 -11.91
N PRO A 35 13.43 5.15 -11.99
CA PRO A 35 14.47 4.18 -11.66
C PRO A 35 15.69 4.34 -12.59
N VAL A 36 16.88 4.20 -12.01
CA VAL A 36 18.12 4.18 -12.79
C VAL A 36 18.29 2.78 -13.36
N VAL A 37 18.25 2.68 -14.69
CA VAL A 37 18.43 1.43 -15.43
C VAL A 37 19.91 1.23 -15.75
N ASN A 38 20.43 0.02 -15.59
CA ASN A 38 21.75 -0.30 -16.08
C ASN A 38 21.74 -0.44 -17.61
N LEU A 39 22.06 0.65 -18.31
CA LEU A 39 22.11 0.69 -19.77
C LEU A 39 23.34 0.00 -20.38
N VAL A 40 24.24 -0.55 -19.55
CA VAL A 40 25.39 -1.37 -20.00
C VAL A 40 24.98 -2.83 -20.23
N ALA A 41 23.67 -3.12 -20.23
CA ALA A 41 23.14 -4.43 -20.56
C ALA A 41 23.41 -4.83 -22.03
N ASP A 42 23.48 -6.13 -22.27
CA ASP A 42 23.58 -6.71 -23.61
C ASP A 42 22.43 -6.18 -24.51
N PRO A 43 22.71 -5.74 -25.74
CA PRO A 43 21.68 -5.30 -26.69
C PRO A 43 20.52 -6.28 -26.86
N GLU A 44 20.77 -7.60 -26.85
CA GLU A 44 19.72 -8.61 -26.99
C GLU A 44 18.77 -8.63 -25.79
N ILE A 45 19.31 -8.46 -24.58
CA ILE A 45 18.54 -8.36 -23.35
C ILE A 45 17.72 -7.08 -23.36
N LEU A 46 18.31 -5.95 -23.78
CA LEU A 46 17.63 -4.66 -23.85
C LEU A 46 16.44 -4.71 -24.83
N GLU A 47 16.62 -5.32 -26.01
CA GLU A 47 15.54 -5.49 -26.99
C GLU A 47 14.39 -6.34 -26.44
N ALA A 48 14.71 -7.44 -25.74
CA ALA A 48 13.72 -8.29 -25.10
C ALA A 48 12.93 -7.53 -24.02
N VAL A 49 13.60 -6.72 -23.20
CA VAL A 49 12.95 -5.87 -22.19
C VAL A 49 12.05 -4.82 -22.84
N CYS A 50 12.55 -4.10 -23.83
CA CYS A 50 11.75 -3.11 -24.57
C CYS A 50 10.49 -3.74 -25.15
N THR A 51 10.61 -4.91 -25.77
CA THR A 51 9.47 -5.66 -26.32
C THR A 51 8.43 -5.99 -25.24
N VAL A 52 8.87 -6.47 -24.08
CA VAL A 52 7.97 -6.80 -22.96
C VAL A 52 7.25 -5.55 -22.43
N LEU A 53 7.97 -4.44 -22.25
CA LEU A 53 7.41 -3.19 -21.73
C LEU A 53 6.47 -2.51 -22.74
N GLU A 54 6.78 -2.58 -24.04
CA GLU A 54 5.92 -2.10 -25.11
C GLU A 54 4.62 -2.92 -25.21
N ASN A 55 4.71 -4.24 -25.04
CA ASN A 55 3.55 -5.11 -24.97
C ASN A 55 2.67 -4.79 -23.76
N LEU A 56 3.26 -4.56 -22.59
CA LEU A 56 2.54 -4.12 -21.39
C LEU A 56 1.83 -2.79 -21.64
N ARG A 57 2.55 -1.79 -22.14
CA ARG A 57 2.00 -0.46 -22.46
C ARG A 57 0.85 -0.56 -23.45
N SER A 58 1.02 -1.31 -24.54
CA SER A 58 -0.02 -1.50 -25.55
C SER A 58 -1.25 -2.21 -24.99
N ALA A 59 -1.05 -3.21 -24.12
CA ALA A 59 -2.12 -3.87 -23.42
C ALA A 59 -2.86 -2.93 -22.46
N MET A 60 -2.16 -2.05 -21.75
CA MET A 60 -2.78 -1.07 -20.84
C MET A 60 -3.66 -0.04 -21.57
N LEU A 61 -3.33 0.29 -22.82
CA LEU A 61 -4.15 1.18 -23.64
C LEU A 61 -5.49 0.55 -24.06
N THR A 62 -5.59 -0.79 -24.07
CA THR A 62 -6.78 -1.52 -24.52
C THR A 62 -7.62 -2.07 -23.36
N LYS A 63 -6.98 -2.45 -22.25
CA LYS A 63 -7.64 -3.06 -21.08
C LYS A 63 -7.07 -2.52 -19.78
N ARG A 64 -7.95 -2.36 -18.77
CA ARG A 64 -7.58 -1.95 -17.40
C ARG A 64 -7.04 -3.07 -16.51
N ASP A 65 -6.97 -4.29 -17.04
CA ASP A 65 -6.50 -5.51 -16.36
C ASP A 65 -5.42 -6.19 -17.21
N ALA A 66 -4.40 -5.42 -17.62
CA ALA A 66 -3.35 -5.93 -18.50
C ALA A 66 -2.41 -6.85 -17.74
N LYS A 67 -2.06 -7.99 -18.33
CA LYS A 67 -1.21 -9.01 -17.73
C LYS A 67 -0.18 -9.47 -18.73
N ILE A 68 1.06 -9.60 -18.28
CA ILE A 68 2.20 -10.11 -19.06
C ILE A 68 2.90 -11.17 -18.21
N ASP A 69 3.08 -12.35 -18.78
CA ASP A 69 3.78 -13.47 -18.14
C ASP A 69 5.30 -13.30 -18.31
N LEU A 70 6.04 -13.35 -17.20
CA LEU A 70 7.50 -13.29 -17.17
C LEU A 70 8.13 -14.67 -16.92
N THR A 71 7.34 -15.71 -16.63
CA THR A 71 7.81 -17.01 -16.14
C THR A 71 8.80 -17.71 -17.09
N ARG A 72 8.72 -17.44 -18.40
CA ARG A 72 9.56 -18.06 -19.43
C ARG A 72 10.75 -17.21 -19.88
N LEU A 73 10.91 -16.02 -19.30
CA LEU A 73 12.01 -15.13 -19.64
C LEU A 73 13.29 -15.54 -18.90
N THR A 74 14.43 -15.17 -19.45
CA THR A 74 15.73 -15.42 -18.80
C THR A 74 15.87 -14.56 -17.55
N PRO A 75 16.64 -15.00 -16.54
CA PRO A 75 16.87 -14.24 -15.32
C PRO A 75 17.37 -12.82 -15.57
N ASP A 76 18.27 -12.63 -16.53
CA ASP A 76 18.87 -11.32 -16.82
C ASP A 76 17.84 -10.33 -17.40
N VAL A 77 16.94 -10.82 -18.27
CA VAL A 77 15.81 -10.01 -18.79
C VAL A 77 14.87 -9.62 -17.66
N VAL A 78 14.53 -10.56 -16.78
CA VAL A 78 13.68 -10.30 -15.61
C VAL A 78 14.34 -9.30 -14.65
N GLU A 79 15.65 -9.40 -14.44
CA GLU A 79 16.41 -8.48 -13.61
C GLU A 79 16.36 -7.06 -14.18
N LEU A 80 16.62 -6.90 -15.48
CA LEU A 80 16.57 -5.59 -16.14
C LEU A 80 15.15 -4.99 -16.15
N ILE A 81 14.10 -5.82 -16.27
CA ILE A 81 12.71 -5.39 -16.08
C ILE A 81 12.51 -4.84 -14.66
N ASN A 82 13.03 -5.51 -13.63
CA ASN A 82 12.90 -5.05 -12.25
C ASN A 82 13.65 -3.75 -11.99
N GLN A 83 14.82 -3.58 -12.59
CA GLN A 83 15.56 -2.32 -12.53
C GLN A 83 14.78 -1.20 -13.23
N SER A 84 14.17 -1.49 -14.38
CA SER A 84 13.40 -0.53 -15.18
C SER A 84 12.11 -0.08 -14.52
N LEU A 85 11.38 -1.02 -13.91
CA LEU A 85 10.10 -0.74 -13.25
C LEU A 85 10.27 -0.28 -11.80
N GLY A 86 11.41 -0.59 -11.18
CA GLY A 86 11.67 -0.30 -9.78
C GLY A 86 10.70 -1.00 -8.81
N GLN A 87 10.85 -0.68 -7.53
CA GLN A 87 9.96 -1.14 -6.46
C GLN A 87 9.27 0.08 -5.83
N GLY A 88 7.94 0.04 -5.80
CA GLY A 88 7.11 1.00 -5.11
C GLY A 88 7.00 0.73 -3.62
N GLU A 89 6.14 1.50 -2.96
CA GLU A 89 6.01 1.49 -1.50
C GLU A 89 5.19 0.31 -0.98
N VAL A 90 4.32 -0.25 -1.83
CA VAL A 90 3.35 -1.27 -1.41
C VAL A 90 3.83 -2.66 -1.79
N SER A 91 3.91 -3.52 -0.77
CA SER A 91 4.16 -4.95 -0.90
C SER A 91 3.09 -5.74 -0.16
N VAL A 92 2.71 -6.90 -0.69
CA VAL A 92 1.73 -7.80 -0.06
C VAL A 92 2.22 -9.23 -0.15
N ILE A 93 2.20 -9.93 0.98
CA ILE A 93 2.42 -11.37 1.05
C ILE A 93 1.10 -12.04 1.35
N VAL A 94 0.63 -12.87 0.42
CA VAL A 94 -0.53 -13.73 0.62
C VAL A 94 -0.01 -15.11 0.99
N ARG A 95 -0.36 -15.62 2.17
CA ARG A 95 0.03 -16.98 2.59
C ARG A 95 -1.04 -18.03 2.27
N ASN A 96 -2.31 -17.64 2.29
CA ASN A 96 -3.46 -18.51 2.03
C ASN A 96 -4.40 -17.84 1.01
N PRO A 97 -4.93 -18.56 0.00
CA PRO A 97 -4.79 -20.00 -0.26
C PRO A 97 -3.52 -20.38 -1.05
N SER A 98 -2.69 -19.43 -1.45
CA SER A 98 -1.45 -19.68 -2.19
C SER A 98 -0.38 -18.69 -1.73
N ASN A 99 0.87 -19.13 -1.68
CA ASN A 99 2.00 -18.30 -1.30
C ASN A 99 2.34 -17.33 -2.46
N LEU A 100 1.81 -16.11 -2.39
CA LEU A 100 2.03 -15.06 -3.39
C LEU A 100 2.83 -13.92 -2.78
N HIS A 101 3.85 -13.49 -3.51
CA HIS A 101 4.58 -12.27 -3.25
C HIS A 101 4.16 -11.25 -4.30
N ILE A 102 3.56 -10.16 -3.85
CA ILE A 102 2.98 -9.13 -4.71
C ILE A 102 3.67 -7.82 -4.38
N GLN A 103 4.27 -7.19 -5.38
CA GLN A 103 5.05 -5.96 -5.20
C GLN A 103 4.55 -4.93 -6.21
N GLU A 104 4.18 -3.74 -5.73
CA GLU A 104 3.93 -2.60 -6.62
C GLU A 104 5.28 -2.10 -7.16
N THR A 105 5.30 -1.69 -8.42
CA THR A 105 6.46 -1.00 -9.01
C THR A 105 6.46 0.48 -8.62
N VAL A 106 7.46 1.27 -9.00
CA VAL A 106 7.37 2.73 -8.76
C VAL A 106 6.27 3.39 -9.59
N PHE A 107 5.76 2.70 -10.60
CA PHE A 107 4.60 3.10 -11.40
C PHE A 107 3.33 2.58 -10.73
N ALA A 108 2.58 3.49 -10.12
CA ALA A 108 1.35 3.18 -9.41
C ALA A 108 0.36 2.39 -10.29
N GLY A 109 -0.19 1.32 -9.74
CA GLY A 109 -1.12 0.43 -10.45
C GLY A 109 -0.45 -0.59 -11.38
N ILE A 110 0.88 -0.68 -11.39
CA ILE A 110 1.61 -1.80 -12.01
C ILE A 110 2.20 -2.66 -10.90
N TRP A 111 1.84 -3.94 -10.91
CA TRP A 111 2.18 -4.91 -9.88
C TRP A 111 2.97 -6.07 -10.49
N ARG A 112 3.94 -6.60 -9.75
CA ARG A 112 4.54 -7.91 -10.01
C ARG A 112 3.95 -8.92 -9.05
N ILE A 113 3.46 -10.03 -9.57
CA ILE A 113 2.82 -11.12 -8.83
C ILE A 113 3.66 -12.37 -9.04
N GLN A 114 4.30 -12.83 -7.97
CA GLN A 114 5.09 -14.06 -7.97
C GLN A 114 4.41 -15.12 -7.13
N LYS A 115 4.24 -16.31 -7.70
CA LYS A 115 3.74 -17.48 -6.97
C LYS A 115 4.91 -18.36 -6.53
N MET A 116 5.10 -18.47 -5.22
CA MET A 116 6.14 -19.29 -4.63
C MET A 116 5.67 -20.75 -4.49
N SER A 117 6.52 -21.68 -4.89
CA SER A 117 6.34 -23.11 -4.61
C SER A 117 6.62 -23.43 -3.14
N THR A 118 6.34 -24.66 -2.73
CA THR A 118 6.69 -25.16 -1.38
C THR A 118 8.19 -25.17 -1.11
N GLN A 119 9.03 -25.16 -2.15
CA GLN A 119 10.49 -25.13 -2.07
C GLN A 119 11.06 -23.70 -2.17
N SER A 120 10.21 -22.67 -2.02
CA SER A 120 10.61 -21.25 -2.15
C SER A 120 11.16 -20.88 -3.53
N VAL A 121 10.72 -21.58 -4.58
CA VAL A 121 11.06 -21.27 -5.98
C VAL A 121 9.88 -20.56 -6.63
N VAL A 122 10.15 -19.54 -7.46
CA VAL A 122 9.11 -18.86 -8.24
C VAL A 122 8.57 -19.82 -9.30
N SER A 123 7.31 -20.23 -9.14
CA SER A 123 6.60 -21.12 -10.07
C SER A 123 5.84 -20.37 -11.16
N SER A 124 5.53 -19.10 -10.93
CA SER A 124 4.88 -18.20 -11.88
C SER A 124 5.25 -16.76 -11.53
N ASP A 125 5.51 -15.95 -12.54
CA ASP A 125 5.89 -14.56 -12.42
C ASP A 125 5.12 -13.73 -13.46
N MET A 126 4.44 -12.68 -13.01
CA MET A 126 3.53 -11.91 -13.86
C MET A 126 3.58 -10.43 -13.53
N LEU A 127 3.61 -9.58 -14.56
CA LEU A 127 3.26 -8.17 -14.43
C LEU A 127 1.75 -8.00 -14.65
N HIS A 128 1.13 -7.22 -13.77
CA HIS A 128 -0.31 -7.00 -13.75
C HIS A 128 -0.59 -5.50 -13.53
N ALA A 129 -1.09 -4.84 -14.57
CA ALA A 129 -1.57 -3.47 -14.48
C ALA A 129 -3.04 -3.47 -14.03
N CYS A 130 -3.29 -3.06 -12.80
CA CYS A 130 -4.60 -2.94 -12.18
C CYS A 130 -4.54 -2.04 -10.94
N ALA A 131 -5.69 -1.58 -10.42
CA ALA A 131 -5.70 -0.75 -9.21
C ALA A 131 -5.16 -1.50 -7.98
N ILE A 132 -5.67 -2.71 -7.74
CA ILE A 132 -5.21 -3.64 -6.70
C ILE A 132 -5.44 -5.06 -7.26
N PRO A 133 -4.45 -5.98 -7.19
CA PRO A 133 -4.63 -7.36 -7.64
C PRO A 133 -5.78 -8.06 -6.91
N ALA A 134 -6.59 -8.81 -7.65
CA ALA A 134 -7.80 -9.44 -7.11
C ALA A 134 -7.48 -10.47 -6.00
N GLU A 135 -6.29 -11.07 -6.06
CA GLU A 135 -5.74 -12.00 -5.08
C GLU A 135 -5.63 -11.35 -3.69
N VAL A 136 -5.23 -10.08 -3.64
CA VAL A 136 -5.14 -9.29 -2.38
C VAL A 136 -6.52 -9.12 -1.77
N GLN A 137 -7.51 -8.71 -2.59
CA GLN A 137 -8.88 -8.51 -2.11
C GLN A 137 -9.51 -9.80 -1.61
N LYS A 138 -9.35 -10.90 -2.36
CA LYS A 138 -9.86 -12.22 -1.98
C LYS A 138 -9.24 -12.69 -0.66
N SER A 139 -7.93 -12.52 -0.49
CA SER A 139 -7.24 -12.90 0.75
C SER A 139 -7.74 -12.07 1.94
N ALA A 140 -7.82 -10.74 1.79
CA ALA A 140 -8.30 -9.84 2.85
C ALA A 140 -9.73 -10.19 3.30
N LEU A 141 -10.62 -10.50 2.35
CA LEU A 141 -12.00 -10.90 2.65
C LEU A 141 -12.08 -12.28 3.32
N SER A 142 -11.23 -13.23 2.92
CA SER A 142 -11.22 -14.58 3.50
C SER A 142 -10.81 -14.61 4.98
N GLY A 143 -10.01 -13.63 5.43
CA GLY A 143 -9.60 -13.47 6.83
C GLY A 143 -10.55 -12.59 7.66
N THR A 144 -11.65 -12.10 7.07
CA THR A 144 -12.59 -11.23 7.78
C THR A 144 -13.34 -12.02 8.85
N THR A 145 -12.91 -11.86 10.10
CA THR A 145 -13.61 -12.39 11.26
C THR A 145 -14.75 -11.42 11.61
N VAL A 146 -15.95 -11.94 11.83
CA VAL A 146 -17.04 -11.15 12.42
C VAL A 146 -16.61 -10.76 13.84
N VAL A 147 -16.28 -9.50 14.04
CA VAL A 147 -15.92 -8.98 15.35
C VAL A 147 -17.18 -8.94 16.21
N SER A 148 -17.20 -9.73 17.28
CA SER A 148 -18.26 -9.66 18.28
C SER A 148 -18.13 -8.37 19.09
N VAL A 149 -19.26 -7.73 19.36
CA VAL A 149 -19.30 -6.50 20.16
C VAL A 149 -18.92 -6.85 21.61
N PRO A 150 -17.86 -6.25 22.18
CA PRO A 150 -17.48 -6.53 23.56
C PRO A 150 -18.53 -6.00 24.55
N PRO A 151 -18.69 -6.64 25.72
CA PRO A 151 -19.62 -6.16 26.73
C PRO A 151 -19.21 -4.77 27.25
N LYS A 152 -20.21 -3.94 27.55
CA LYS A 152 -20.00 -2.57 28.06
C LYS A 152 -19.30 -2.63 29.43
N ARG A 153 -18.16 -1.96 29.57
CA ARG A 153 -17.47 -1.78 30.86
C ARG A 153 -17.92 -0.48 31.53
N GLN A 154 -18.05 -0.50 32.85
CA GLN A 154 -18.32 0.69 33.64
C GLN A 154 -17.09 1.62 33.69
N GLY A 155 -17.30 2.92 33.83
CA GLY A 155 -16.22 3.92 33.92
C GLY A 155 -15.66 4.44 32.58
N ILE A 156 -16.08 3.89 31.43
CA ILE A 156 -15.64 4.36 30.11
C ILE A 156 -16.78 5.12 29.43
N MET A 157 -16.76 6.45 29.54
CA MET A 157 -17.84 7.32 29.07
C MET A 157 -17.96 7.38 27.53
N ASN A 158 -16.83 7.35 26.82
CA ASN A 158 -16.80 7.57 25.36
C ASN A 158 -16.89 6.28 24.53
N ALA A 159 -16.60 5.11 25.10
CA ALA A 159 -16.58 3.85 24.37
C ALA A 159 -17.90 3.47 23.69
N PRO A 160 -19.09 3.67 24.30
CA PRO A 160 -20.36 3.36 23.64
C PRO A 160 -20.59 4.17 22.36
N ALA A 161 -20.20 5.45 22.33
CA ALA A 161 -20.39 6.32 21.18
C ALA A 161 -19.46 5.90 20.01
N VAL A 162 -18.17 5.69 20.30
CA VAL A 162 -17.19 5.25 19.29
C VAL A 162 -17.55 3.87 18.74
N LEU A 163 -17.99 2.94 19.60
CA LEU A 163 -18.42 1.61 19.18
C LEU A 163 -19.64 1.66 18.25
N ASN A 164 -20.64 2.49 18.57
CA ASN A 164 -21.80 2.67 17.69
C ASN A 164 -21.41 3.24 16.33
N GLU A 165 -20.53 4.24 16.29
CA GLU A 165 -20.02 4.78 15.03
C GLU A 165 -19.29 3.71 14.22
N LEU A 166 -18.37 2.96 14.84
CA LEU A 166 -17.63 1.89 14.16
C LEU A 166 -18.57 0.82 13.58
N LEU A 167 -19.61 0.43 14.32
CA LEU A 167 -20.62 -0.53 13.85
C LEU A 167 -21.44 0.02 12.68
N GLU A 168 -21.86 1.28 12.75
CA GLU A 168 -22.61 1.91 11.67
C GLU A 168 -21.76 2.05 10.39
N ARG A 169 -20.52 2.51 10.53
CA ARG A 169 -19.55 2.65 9.42
C ARG A 169 -19.21 1.29 8.81
N SER A 170 -18.97 0.28 9.64
CA SER A 170 -18.68 -1.10 9.19
C SER A 170 -19.81 -1.67 8.34
N LYS A 171 -21.08 -1.52 8.76
CA LYS A 171 -22.25 -1.94 7.98
C LYS A 171 -22.34 -1.24 6.62
N LYS A 172 -22.03 0.07 6.56
CA LYS A 172 -22.02 0.84 5.30
C LYS A 172 -20.94 0.36 4.32
N ILE A 173 -19.79 -0.10 4.84
CA ILE A 173 -18.69 -0.61 4.03
C ILE A 173 -18.97 -2.02 3.53
N SER A 174 -19.56 -2.89 4.37
CA SER A 174 -19.90 -4.29 4.01
C SER A 174 -20.85 -4.40 2.80
N GLY A 175 -21.70 -3.39 2.57
CA GLY A 175 -22.61 -3.33 1.41
C GLY A 175 -22.05 -2.65 0.15
N ARG A 176 -20.88 -2.01 0.21
CA ARG A 176 -20.27 -1.36 -0.96
C ARG A 176 -19.23 -2.30 -1.58
N LYS A 177 -19.39 -2.64 -2.87
CA LYS A 177 -18.27 -3.15 -3.66
C LYS A 177 -17.10 -2.20 -3.46
N CYS A 178 -15.94 -2.73 -3.07
CA CYS A 178 -14.74 -1.96 -2.78
C CYS A 178 -14.44 -1.05 -3.99
N ARG A 179 -14.87 0.22 -3.92
CA ARG A 179 -14.37 1.25 -4.83
C ARG A 179 -12.94 1.46 -4.35
N ALA A 180 -11.97 1.15 -5.21
CA ALA A 180 -10.56 1.36 -4.95
C ALA A 180 -10.34 2.81 -4.47
N TYR A 181 -10.33 2.99 -3.16
CA TYR A 181 -10.05 4.23 -2.47
C TYR A 181 -9.07 3.84 -1.38
N HIS A 182 -7.78 3.84 -1.73
CA HIS A 182 -6.58 4.03 -0.92
C HIS A 182 -6.42 3.42 0.49
N GLN A 183 -7.34 2.58 0.99
CA GLN A 183 -7.22 1.93 2.30
C GLN A 183 -7.87 0.56 2.24
N SER A 184 -7.16 -0.42 1.68
CA SER A 184 -7.45 -1.84 1.93
C SER A 184 -6.38 -2.36 2.89
N VAL A 185 -6.80 -2.74 4.10
CA VAL A 185 -5.95 -3.43 5.08
C VAL A 185 -5.79 -4.88 4.61
N ALA A 186 -4.85 -5.09 3.69
CA ALA A 186 -3.94 -6.22 3.79
C ALA A 186 -2.80 -5.80 4.74
N VAL A 187 -2.09 -6.72 5.36
CA VAL A 187 -0.81 -6.38 6.00
C VAL A 187 0.16 -6.03 4.88
N ALA A 188 0.05 -4.81 4.37
CA ALA A 188 0.97 -4.22 3.43
C ALA A 188 2.12 -3.66 4.25
N HIS A 189 3.30 -4.25 4.09
CA HIS A 189 4.49 -3.66 4.67
C HIS A 189 4.90 -2.51 3.77
N VAL A 190 4.66 -1.28 4.22
CA VAL A 190 5.21 -0.08 3.60
C VAL A 190 6.66 0.01 4.05
N SER A 191 7.58 -0.43 3.19
CA SER A 191 9.02 -0.37 3.47
C SER A 191 9.50 1.06 3.29
N GLY A 192 9.67 1.80 4.38
CA GLY A 192 10.38 3.06 4.37
C GLY A 192 11.88 2.80 4.16
N ARG A 193 12.46 3.29 3.07
CA ARG A 193 13.91 3.34 2.88
C ARG A 193 14.52 4.19 4.00
N SER A 194 15.03 3.55 5.05
CA SER A 194 16.01 4.18 5.91
C SER A 194 17.32 4.24 5.11
N GLY A 195 17.64 5.43 4.62
CA GLY A 195 18.97 5.72 4.10
C GLY A 195 19.98 5.58 5.25
N LEU A 196 20.68 4.45 5.30
CA LEU A 196 21.98 4.40 5.96
C LEU A 196 22.98 5.09 5.03
N SER A 197 23.22 6.36 5.31
CA SER A 197 24.43 7.04 4.89
C SER A 197 25.60 6.63 5.80
N VAL A 198 26.70 6.30 5.14
CA VAL A 198 28.07 6.01 5.62
C VAL A 198 28.29 4.60 6.17
#